data_AF-A0A017RT34-F1
#
_entry.id   AF-A0A017RT34-F1
#
_cell.length_a   1.000
_cell.length_b   1.000
_cell.length_c   1.000
_cell.angle_alpha   90.00
_cell.angle_beta   90.00
_cell.angle_gamma   90.00
#
_symmetry.space_group_name_H-M   'P 1'
#
loop_
_entity.id
_entity.type
_entity.pdbx_description
1 polymer ?
#
loop_
_entity_poly.entity_id
_entity_poly.type
_entity_poly.pdbx_seq_one_letter_code
_entity_poly.pdbx_strand_id
1 'polypeptide(L)'
;LETENETLKKLLGEKDLEIANKWIEAGYPKAKVLRIVGLNRSTYYYNLSGLKDVKGKSTGRLIAGYSLNKKGYKVPDEQIKEYIIQITENKGAFYGYLKLTKSLRRNFELNINKKKVYRLCKELNILKPQRKTKLKH
;
A
#
# COMPACT_ATOMS: atom_id res chain seq x y z
N LEU A 1 13.33 20.44 17.42
CA LEU A 1 12.21 21.40 17.47
C LEU A 1 10.89 20.83 16.94
N GLU A 2 10.69 20.62 15.63
CA GLU A 2 9.40 20.08 15.12
C GLU A 2 9.09 18.65 15.61
N THR A 3 10.10 17.78 15.62
CA THR A 3 9.99 16.39 16.10
C THR A 3 9.76 16.29 17.61
N GLU A 4 10.41 17.17 18.39
CA GLU A 4 10.22 17.29 19.85
C GLU A 4 8.84 17.83 20.20
N ASN A 5 8.33 18.81 19.43
CA ASN A 5 6.99 19.34 19.61
C ASN A 5 5.91 18.30 19.25
N GLU A 6 6.14 17.44 18.25
CA GLU A 6 5.24 16.32 17.94
C GLU A 6 5.25 15.25 19.04
N THR A 7 6.42 14.91 19.60
CA THR A 7 6.53 13.96 20.71
C THR A 7 5.92 14.51 22.00
N LEU A 8 6.13 15.79 22.30
CA LEU A 8 5.51 16.48 23.44
C LEU A 8 3.98 16.58 23.29
N LYS A 9 3.47 16.86 22.07
CA LYS A 9 2.02 16.85 21.80
C LYS A 9 1.42 15.45 21.96
N LYS A 10 2.17 14.41 21.60
CA LYS A 10 1.75 13.01 21.76
C LYS A 10 1.72 12.62 23.25
N LEU A 11 2.77 12.93 24.00
CA LEU A 11 2.86 12.72 25.45
C LEU A 11 1.77 13.47 26.23
N LEU A 12 1.48 14.71 25.83
CA LEU A 12 0.42 15.51 26.43
C LEU A 12 -0.97 14.92 26.14
N GLY A 13 -1.21 14.46 24.91
CA GLY A 13 -2.46 13.81 24.52
C GLY A 13 -2.70 12.45 25.19
N GLU A 14 -1.65 11.70 25.54
CA GLU A 14 -1.74 10.45 26.29
C GLU A 14 -2.21 10.70 27.74
N LYS A 15 -1.70 11.75 28.39
CA LYS A 15 -2.10 12.13 29.76
C LYS A 15 -3.57 12.57 29.87
N ASP A 16 -4.07 13.32 28.88
CA ASP A 16 -5.46 13.79 28.86
C ASP A 16 -6.46 12.64 28.66
N LEU A 17 -6.07 11.59 27.91
CA LEU A 17 -6.87 10.38 27.73
C LEU A 17 -6.98 9.58 29.03
N GLU A 18 -5.88 9.43 29.77
CA GLU A 18 -5.87 8.74 31.07
C GLU A 18 -6.77 9.44 32.08
N ILE A 19 -6.66 10.77 32.19
CA ILE A 19 -7.50 11.57 33.08
C ILE A 19 -8.97 11.43 32.69
N ALA A 20 -9.29 11.51 31.40
CA ALA A 20 -10.66 11.34 30.92
C ALA A 20 -11.22 9.94 31.24
N ASN A 21 -10.44 8.88 31.02
CA ASN A 21 -10.87 7.50 31.30
C ASN A 21 -11.14 7.28 32.79
N LYS A 22 -10.27 7.77 33.67
CA LYS A 22 -10.45 7.66 35.13
C LYS A 22 -11.81 8.19 35.59
N TRP A 23 -12.23 9.35 35.11
CA TRP A 23 -13.52 9.94 35.49
C TRP A 23 -14.71 9.29 34.79
N ILE A 24 -14.52 8.75 33.58
CA ILE A 24 -15.55 8.00 32.88
C ILE A 24 -15.83 6.66 33.60
N GLU A 25 -14.80 5.97 34.09
CA GLU A 25 -14.91 4.74 34.89
C GLU A 25 -15.59 4.97 36.23
N ALA A 26 -15.40 6.14 36.84
CA ALA A 26 -16.12 6.56 38.03
C ALA A 26 -17.63 6.84 37.80
N GLY A 27 -18.13 6.64 36.57
CA GLY A 27 -19.56 6.70 36.23
C GLY A 27 -20.04 8.05 35.70
N TYR A 28 -19.13 9.02 35.50
CA TYR A 28 -19.52 10.35 35.02
C TYR A 28 -19.84 10.36 33.50
N PRO A 29 -20.78 11.21 33.04
CA PRO A 29 -21.13 11.29 31.63
C PRO A 29 -19.94 11.68 30.73
N LYS A 30 -19.57 10.80 29.79
CA LYS A 30 -18.42 10.96 28.86
C LYS A 30 -18.38 12.33 28.19
N ALA A 31 -19.52 12.82 27.71
CA ALA A 31 -19.61 14.12 27.04
C ALA A 31 -19.23 15.32 27.93
N LYS A 32 -19.52 15.24 29.24
CA LYS A 32 -19.19 16.29 30.22
C LYS A 32 -17.70 16.23 30.57
N VAL A 33 -17.18 15.03 30.83
CA VAL A 33 -15.76 14.79 31.15
C VAL A 33 -14.86 15.29 30.02
N LEU A 34 -15.12 14.88 28.77
CA LEU A 34 -14.30 15.26 27.62
C LEU A 34 -14.29 16.78 27.38
N ARG A 35 -15.43 17.45 27.63
CA ARG A 35 -15.52 18.92 27.51
C ARG A 35 -14.70 19.64 28.58
N ILE A 36 -14.63 19.11 29.80
CA ILE A 36 -13.84 19.68 30.90
C ILE A 36 -12.35 19.48 30.65
N VAL A 37 -11.95 18.30 30.19
CA VAL A 37 -10.55 17.98 29.85
C VAL A 37 -10.09 18.72 28.57
N GLY A 38 -11.01 19.22 27.75
CA GLY A 38 -10.68 19.89 26.48
C GLY A 38 -10.35 18.92 25.35
N LEU A 39 -10.65 17.63 25.52
CA LEU A 39 -10.39 16.59 24.53
C LEU A 39 -11.55 16.48 23.52
N ASN A 40 -11.23 16.52 22.22
CA ASN A 40 -12.25 16.30 21.19
C ASN A 40 -12.79 14.86 21.28
N ARG A 41 -14.12 14.73 21.15
CA ARG A 41 -14.82 13.43 21.19
C ARG A 41 -14.29 12.47 20.12
N SER A 42 -13.95 12.99 18.93
CA SER A 42 -13.37 12.17 17.86
C SER A 42 -12.02 11.58 18.27
N THR A 43 -11.14 12.38 18.87
CA THR A 43 -9.85 11.92 19.40
C THR A 43 -10.03 10.83 20.46
N TYR A 44 -10.97 11.02 21.39
CA TYR A 44 -11.28 10.03 22.43
C TYR A 44 -11.73 8.69 21.84
N TYR A 45 -12.74 8.69 20.96
CA TYR A 45 -13.26 7.45 20.37
C TYR A 45 -12.29 6.81 19.37
N TYR A 46 -11.49 7.60 18.66
CA TYR A 46 -10.45 7.11 17.76
C TYR A 46 -9.38 6.32 18.54
N ASN A 47 -8.93 6.85 19.67
CA ASN A 47 -7.94 6.17 20.53
C ASN A 47 -8.54 4.95 21.25
N LEU A 48 -9.82 5.00 21.63
CA LEU A 48 -10.54 3.83 22.14
C LEU A 48 -10.66 2.72 21.08
N SER A 49 -10.80 3.09 19.80
CA SER A 49 -10.84 2.13 18.69
C SER A 49 -9.45 1.60 18.30
N GLY A 50 -8.38 2.34 18.58
CA GLY A 50 -6.98 1.99 18.31
C GLY A 50 -6.35 1.01 19.31
N LEU A 51 -7.03 0.71 20.43
CA LEU A 51 -6.67 -0.37 21.35
C LEU A 51 -6.96 -1.77 20.77
N LYS A 52 -7.65 -1.85 19.62
CA LYS A 52 -7.89 -3.10 18.88
C LYS A 52 -6.82 -3.28 17.80
N ASP A 53 -5.75 -3.96 18.19
CA ASP A 53 -4.60 -4.37 17.38
C ASP A 53 -3.92 -3.22 16.62
N VAL A 54 -2.59 -3.26 16.55
CA VAL A 54 -1.84 -2.43 15.60
C VAL A 54 -2.26 -2.89 14.20
N LYS A 55 -3.36 -2.35 13.66
CA LYS A 55 -3.71 -2.54 12.26
C LYS A 55 -2.51 -2.05 11.47
N GLY A 56 -1.75 -3.00 10.93
CA GLY A 56 -0.62 -2.71 10.06
C GLY A 56 -1.04 -1.70 9.00
N LYS A 57 -0.07 -0.90 8.50
CA LYS A 57 -0.30 0.15 7.50
C LYS A 57 -1.40 -0.27 6.54
N SER A 58 -2.47 0.53 6.44
CA SER A 58 -3.60 0.28 5.54
C SER A 58 -3.08 0.19 4.12
N THR A 59 -2.67 -1.01 3.71
CA THR A 59 -2.38 -1.32 2.34
C THR A 59 -3.72 -1.24 1.64
N GLY A 60 -3.78 -0.55 0.50
CA GLY A 60 -5.01 -0.44 -0.27
C GLY A 60 -5.52 -1.82 -0.73
N ARG A 61 -6.29 -1.87 -1.81
CA ARG A 61 -6.75 -3.15 -2.35
C ARG A 61 -5.58 -4.13 -2.54
N LEU A 62 -5.73 -5.34 -2.00
CA LEU A 62 -4.75 -6.41 -2.16
C LEU A 62 -4.41 -6.63 -3.63
N ILE A 63 -3.16 -6.97 -3.88
CA ILE A 63 -2.67 -7.26 -5.22
C ILE A 63 -3.35 -8.55 -5.71
N ALA A 64 -4.10 -8.44 -6.82
CA ALA A 64 -4.66 -9.61 -7.48
C ALA A 64 -3.53 -10.46 -8.10
N GLY A 65 -3.43 -11.73 -7.67
CA GLY A 65 -2.44 -12.71 -8.14
C GLY A 65 -2.78 -13.41 -9.47
N TYR A 66 -3.69 -12.82 -10.26
CA TYR A 66 -4.05 -13.33 -11.58
C TYR A 66 -4.47 -12.21 -12.54
N SER A 67 -4.48 -12.49 -13.84
CA SER A 67 -5.10 -11.64 -14.87
C SER A 67 -6.08 -12.45 -15.70
N LEU A 68 -7.04 -11.78 -16.33
CA LEU A 68 -7.98 -12.45 -17.23
C LEU A 68 -7.40 -12.50 -18.65
N ASN A 69 -7.65 -13.57 -19.39
CA ASN A 69 -7.48 -13.54 -20.84
C ASN A 69 -8.75 -13.02 -21.54
N LYS A 70 -8.70 -12.84 -22.87
CA LYS A 70 -9.87 -12.41 -23.68
C LYS A 70 -11.08 -13.35 -23.59
N LYS A 71 -10.86 -14.64 -23.33
CA LYS A 71 -11.90 -15.66 -23.13
C LYS A 71 -12.48 -15.66 -21.70
N GLY A 72 -11.97 -14.80 -20.81
CA GLY A 72 -12.45 -14.68 -19.43
C GLY A 72 -11.79 -15.64 -18.42
N TYR A 73 -10.82 -16.45 -18.84
CA TYR A 73 -10.12 -17.37 -17.93
C TYR A 73 -9.11 -16.64 -17.07
N LYS A 74 -8.99 -17.07 -15.80
CA LYS A 74 -7.97 -16.57 -14.86
C LYS A 74 -6.63 -17.23 -15.15
N VAL A 75 -5.63 -16.41 -15.43
CA VAL A 75 -4.23 -16.80 -15.62
C VAL A 75 -3.44 -16.33 -14.38
N PRO A 76 -2.87 -17.25 -13.58
CA PRO A 76 -2.12 -16.90 -12.38
C PRO A 76 -0.83 -16.15 -12.72
N ASP A 77 -0.34 -15.35 -11.77
CA ASP A 77 0.86 -14.52 -11.97
C ASP A 77 2.10 -15.35 -12.29
N GLU A 78 2.20 -16.58 -11.76
CA GLU A 78 3.32 -17.49 -12.04
C GLU A 78 3.37 -17.91 -13.51
N GLN A 79 2.22 -18.24 -14.10
CA GLN A 79 2.12 -18.55 -15.53
C GLN A 79 2.45 -17.32 -16.40
N ILE A 80 2.09 -16.12 -15.94
CA ILE A 80 2.45 -14.88 -16.65
C ILE A 80 3.96 -14.64 -16.60
N LYS A 81 4.64 -14.99 -15.49
CA LYS A 81 6.10 -14.93 -15.37
C LYS A 81 6.77 -15.88 -16.35
N GLU A 82 6.28 -17.11 -16.49
CA GLU A 82 6.78 -18.07 -17.48
C GLU A 82 6.68 -17.50 -18.91
N TYR A 83 5.55 -16.90 -19.28
CA TYR A 83 5.40 -16.25 -20.59
C TYR A 83 6.40 -15.10 -20.79
N ILE A 84 6.69 -14.34 -19.74
CA ILE A 84 7.68 -13.26 -19.80
C ILE A 84 9.07 -13.83 -20.07
N ILE A 85 9.46 -14.92 -19.40
CA ILE A 85 10.75 -15.60 -19.61
C ILE A 85 10.82 -16.15 -21.04
N GLN A 86 9.79 -16.86 -21.48
CA GLN A 86 9.71 -17.43 -22.83
C GLN A 86 9.84 -16.36 -23.94
N ILE A 87 9.19 -15.20 -23.77
CA ILE A 87 9.33 -14.07 -24.71
C ILE A 87 10.76 -13.53 -24.69
N THR A 88 11.35 -13.40 -23.50
CA THR A 88 12.69 -12.86 -23.30
C THR A 88 13.75 -13.72 -23.98
N GLU A 89 13.65 -15.05 -23.84
CA GLU A 89 14.56 -16.02 -24.45
C GLU A 89 14.47 -16.06 -25.98
N ASN A 90 13.25 -16.05 -26.55
CA ASN A 90 13.08 -16.21 -28.00
C ASN A 90 13.44 -14.98 -28.82
N LYS A 91 12.82 -13.83 -28.51
CA LYS A 91 12.87 -12.61 -29.36
C LYS A 91 13.06 -11.33 -28.55
N GLY A 92 13.09 -11.43 -27.23
CA GLY A 92 12.78 -10.34 -26.31
C GLY A 92 13.90 -9.91 -25.39
N ALA A 93 15.14 -10.39 -25.53
CA ALA A 93 16.27 -10.00 -24.67
C ALA A 93 16.43 -8.47 -24.55
N PHE A 94 16.09 -7.74 -25.63
CA PHE A 94 16.16 -6.28 -25.64
C PHE A 94 14.88 -5.57 -25.18
N TYR A 95 13.78 -6.29 -24.97
CA TYR A 95 12.47 -5.70 -24.70
C TYR A 95 12.39 -5.16 -23.27
N GLY A 96 11.89 -3.93 -23.13
CA GLY A 96 11.42 -3.43 -21.84
C GLY A 96 10.01 -3.95 -21.54
N TYR A 97 9.57 -3.80 -20.29
CA TYR A 97 8.25 -4.24 -19.84
C TYR A 97 7.08 -3.71 -20.69
N LEU A 98 7.22 -2.54 -21.33
CA LEU A 98 6.23 -2.00 -22.26
C LEU A 98 6.08 -2.86 -23.54
N LYS A 99 7.19 -3.32 -24.11
CA LYS A 99 7.16 -4.23 -25.27
C LYS A 99 6.68 -5.61 -24.85
N LEU A 100 7.11 -6.11 -23.68
CA LEU A 100 6.58 -7.34 -23.09
C LEU A 100 5.07 -7.28 -22.90
N THR A 101 4.53 -6.15 -22.42
CA THR A 101 3.08 -5.94 -22.27
C THR A 101 2.34 -6.09 -23.61
N LYS A 102 2.90 -5.54 -24.69
CA LYS A 102 2.31 -5.67 -26.03
C LYS A 102 2.39 -7.11 -26.53
N SER A 103 3.51 -7.80 -26.32
CA SER A 103 3.67 -9.21 -26.68
C SER A 103 2.71 -10.13 -25.93
N LEU A 104 2.54 -9.91 -24.61
CA LEU A 104 1.61 -10.68 -23.77
C LEU A 104 0.15 -10.54 -24.24
N ARG A 105 -0.25 -9.33 -24.64
CA ARG A 105 -1.60 -9.08 -25.18
C ARG A 105 -1.82 -9.70 -26.56
N ARG A 106 -0.78 -9.74 -27.40
CA ARG A 106 -0.87 -10.24 -28.78
C ARG A 106 -0.79 -11.76 -28.85
N ASN A 107 0.19 -12.35 -28.17
CA ASN A 107 0.51 -13.78 -28.30
C ASN A 107 -0.30 -14.65 -27.35
N PHE A 108 -0.60 -14.15 -26.14
CA PHE A 108 -1.29 -14.89 -25.08
C PHE A 108 -2.67 -14.33 -24.76
N GLU A 109 -3.11 -13.31 -25.50
CA GLU A 109 -4.43 -12.70 -25.37
C GLU A 109 -4.79 -12.25 -23.94
N LEU A 110 -3.77 -11.82 -23.17
CA LEU A 110 -3.94 -11.42 -21.79
C LEU A 110 -4.49 -9.99 -21.68
N ASN A 111 -5.54 -9.80 -20.87
CA ASN A 111 -6.00 -8.49 -20.45
C ASN A 111 -5.16 -8.00 -19.25
N ILE A 112 -3.92 -7.61 -19.53
CA ILE A 112 -2.93 -7.20 -18.52
C ILE A 112 -2.51 -5.73 -18.70
N ASN A 113 -2.29 -5.03 -17.59
CA ASN A 113 -1.80 -3.64 -17.57
C ASN A 113 -0.27 -3.60 -17.45
N LYS A 114 0.38 -2.60 -18.06
CA LYS A 114 1.82 -2.35 -17.98
C LYS A 114 2.36 -2.26 -16.54
N LYS A 115 1.54 -1.78 -15.58
CA LYS A 115 1.90 -1.71 -14.16
C LYS A 115 2.10 -3.11 -13.55
N LYS A 116 1.23 -4.06 -13.91
CA LYS A 116 1.33 -5.44 -13.44
C LYS A 116 2.53 -6.14 -14.06
N VAL A 117 2.74 -5.97 -15.37
CA VAL A 117 3.93 -6.50 -16.06
C VAL A 117 5.22 -5.94 -15.44
N TYR A 118 5.28 -4.63 -15.15
CA TYR A 118 6.43 -4.03 -14.46
C TYR A 118 6.71 -4.70 -13.11
N ARG A 119 5.67 -4.92 -12.29
CA ARG A 119 5.83 -5.60 -11.00
C ARG A 119 6.36 -7.02 -11.16
N LEU A 120 5.80 -7.80 -12.09
CA LEU A 120 6.27 -9.16 -12.37
C LEU A 120 7.72 -9.16 -12.90
N CYS A 121 8.08 -8.22 -13.76
CA CYS A 121 9.46 -8.04 -14.22
C CYS A 121 10.42 -7.67 -13.07
N LYS A 122 9.93 -6.90 -12.09
CA LYS A 122 10.70 -6.53 -10.89
C LYS A 122 10.92 -7.76 -10.00
N GLU A 123 9.90 -8.58 -9.79
CA GLU A 123 10.00 -9.85 -9.05
C GLU A 123 10.98 -10.83 -9.71
N LEU A 124 10.99 -10.88 -11.04
CA LEU A 124 11.92 -11.72 -11.82
C LEU A 124 13.34 -11.13 -11.97
N ASN A 125 13.61 -9.92 -11.45
CA ASN A 125 14.89 -9.21 -11.62
C ASN A 125 15.33 -9.00 -13.08
N ILE A 126 14.39 -8.89 -14.03
CA ILE A 126 14.68 -8.66 -15.46
C ILE A 126 14.61 -7.19 -15.89
N LEU A 127 14.35 -6.28 -14.94
CA LEU A 127 14.27 -4.85 -15.24
C LEU A 127 15.66 -4.28 -15.54
N LYS A 128 15.75 -3.52 -16.64
CA LYS A 128 16.96 -2.79 -17.00
C LYS A 128 17.23 -1.63 -16.02
N PRO A 129 18.50 -1.28 -15.78
CA PRO A 129 18.83 -0.12 -14.96
C PRO A 129 18.21 1.15 -15.52
N GLN A 130 17.85 2.07 -14.63
CA GLN A 130 17.33 3.38 -15.02
C GLN A 130 18.38 4.13 -15.84
N ARG A 131 17.96 4.71 -16.98
CA ARG A 131 18.85 5.53 -17.81
C ARG A 131 19.36 6.71 -16.99
N LYS A 132 20.69 6.89 -16.93
CA LYS A 132 21.30 8.09 -16.39
C LYS A 132 21.04 9.25 -17.37
N THR A 133 20.28 10.25 -16.95
CA THR A 133 20.11 11.50 -17.71
C THR A 133 21.34 12.36 -17.48
N LYS A 134 22.01 12.79 -18.57
CA LYS A 134 23.03 13.84 -18.46
C LYS A 134 22.33 15.15 -18.14
N LEU A 135 22.83 15.87 -17.14
CA LEU A 135 22.41 17.26 -16.89
C LEU A 135 22.71 18.05 -18.17
N LYS A 136 21.73 18.81 -18.67
CA LYS A 136 21.97 19.74 -19.77
C LYS A 136 22.69 20.95 -19.17
N HIS A 137 23.89 21.24 -19.67
CA HIS A 137 24.56 22.53 -19.48
C HIS A 137 24.00 23.54 -20.48
#